data_AF-A0A7X7GEJ0-F1
#
_entry.id   AF-A0A7X7GEJ0-F1
#
_cell.length_a   1.000
_cell.length_b   1.000
_cell.length_c   1.000
_cell.angle_alpha   90.00
_cell.angle_beta   90.00
_cell.angle_gamma   90.00
#
_symmetry.space_group_name_H-M   'P 1'
#
loop_
_entity.id
_entity.type
_entity.pdbx_description
1 polymer ?
#
loop_
_entity_poly.entity_id
_entity_poly.type
_entity_poly.pdbx_seq_one_letter_code
_entity_poly.pdbx_strand_id
1 'polypeptide(L)'
;MRFQRTAQQIRARALNTLLSILVLLAFALFACACTSPAGTAIHTTGSTAVSLALPLPTGTTVAPPTTHPESKKYLDMLKQTYDATNELSRTLESRGASVTDPDAAAIYALRARAQAITARRAMVDGNYELANESTQQLRKLLTQAQTIGQPPVLEIIETALATSTDIAEPSTHSQEAAAVLDAVINDLAPLLDEAAAAASGS
;
A
#
# COMPACT_ATOMS: atom_id res chain seq x y z
N MET A 1 -40.73 -30.95 11.73
CA MET A 1 -39.90 -29.77 12.11
C MET A 1 -38.51 -30.17 12.64
N ARG A 2 -37.67 -30.90 11.88
CA ARG A 2 -36.31 -31.30 12.31
C ARG A 2 -35.17 -30.87 11.35
N PHE A 3 -35.48 -30.24 10.22
CA PHE A 3 -34.49 -29.89 9.19
C PHE A 3 -33.86 -28.49 9.32
N GLN A 4 -34.33 -27.63 10.23
CA GLN A 4 -33.78 -26.26 10.37
C GLN A 4 -32.57 -26.16 11.32
N ARG A 5 -32.27 -27.18 12.14
CA ARG A 5 -31.17 -27.10 13.13
C ARG A 5 -29.78 -27.37 12.55
N THR A 6 -29.68 -28.03 11.39
CA THR A 6 -28.38 -28.40 10.79
C THR A 6 -27.71 -27.25 10.06
N ALA A 7 -28.46 -26.31 9.48
CA ALA A 7 -27.88 -25.18 8.73
C ALA A 7 -27.19 -24.13 9.63
N GLN A 8 -27.66 -23.94 10.86
CA GLN A 8 -27.06 -22.97 11.80
C GLN A 8 -25.71 -23.44 12.38
N GLN A 9 -25.52 -24.75 12.54
CA GLN A 9 -24.27 -25.27 13.13
C GLN A 9 -23.07 -25.21 12.18
N ILE A 10 -23.31 -25.20 10.87
CA ILE A 10 -22.24 -25.09 9.85
C ILE A 10 -21.67 -23.67 9.80
N ARG A 11 -22.52 -22.65 9.93
CA ARG A 11 -22.10 -21.24 9.92
C ARG A 11 -21.26 -20.86 11.14
N ALA A 12 -21.60 -21.40 12.31
CA ALA A 12 -20.84 -21.14 13.54
C ALA A 12 -19.44 -21.76 13.53
N ARG A 13 -19.27 -22.92 12.87
CA ARG A 13 -17.96 -23.58 12.75
C ARG A 13 -17.04 -22.87 11.77
N ALA A 14 -17.59 -22.35 10.67
CA ALA A 14 -16.82 -21.61 9.66
C ALA A 14 -16.28 -20.26 10.19
N LEU A 15 -17.04 -19.58 11.04
CA LEU A 15 -16.60 -18.31 11.64
C LEU A 15 -15.44 -18.52 12.63
N ASN A 16 -15.48 -19.60 13.41
CA ASN A 16 -14.47 -19.90 14.42
C ASN A 16 -13.13 -20.37 13.82
N THR A 17 -13.16 -21.09 12.68
CA THR A 17 -11.93 -21.43 11.94
C THR A 17 -11.32 -20.20 11.27
N LEU A 18 -12.12 -19.31 10.71
CA LEU A 18 -11.62 -18.10 10.04
C LEU A 18 -11.00 -17.12 11.05
N LEU A 19 -11.59 -16.98 12.24
CA LEU A 19 -11.01 -16.20 13.34
C LEU A 19 -9.69 -16.80 13.84
N SER A 20 -9.60 -18.14 13.94
CA SER A 20 -8.38 -18.83 14.39
C SER A 20 -7.22 -18.66 13.39
N ILE A 21 -7.50 -18.67 12.08
CA ILE A 21 -6.48 -18.42 11.04
C ILE A 21 -5.99 -16.97 11.10
N LEU A 22 -6.90 -16.01 11.33
CA LEU A 22 -6.55 -14.59 11.45
C LEU A 22 -5.61 -14.33 12.65
N VAL A 23 -5.86 -14.99 13.79
CA VAL A 23 -5.01 -14.88 15.00
C VAL A 23 -3.64 -15.53 14.77
N LEU A 24 -3.57 -16.66 14.06
CA LEU A 24 -2.30 -17.30 13.70
C LEU A 24 -1.46 -16.45 12.73
N LEU A 25 -2.09 -15.76 11.78
CA LEU A 25 -1.40 -14.88 10.84
C LEU A 25 -0.81 -13.64 11.54
N ALA A 26 -1.50 -13.11 12.56
CA ALA A 26 -1.01 -11.99 13.35
C ALA A 26 0.20 -12.35 14.22
N PHE A 27 0.28 -13.59 14.72
CA PHE A 27 1.41 -14.07 15.53
C PHE A 27 2.68 -14.32 14.70
N ALA A 28 2.53 -14.69 13.43
CA ALA A 28 3.68 -14.95 12.53
C ALA A 28 4.46 -13.67 12.17
N LEU A 29 3.83 -12.50 12.22
CA LEU A 29 4.48 -11.22 11.91
C LEU A 29 5.35 -10.65 13.04
N PHE A 30 5.27 -11.20 14.27
CA PHE A 30 6.00 -10.68 15.42
C PHE A 30 7.31 -11.44 15.74
N ALA A 31 7.64 -12.49 14.98
CA ALA A 31 8.77 -13.39 15.28
C ALA A 31 10.06 -13.11 14.48
N CYS A 32 10.22 -11.93 13.86
CA CYS A 32 11.46 -11.57 13.16
C CYS A 32 12.21 -10.44 13.87
N ALA A 33 12.48 -10.62 15.16
CA ALA A 33 13.47 -9.84 15.88
C ALA A 33 14.46 -10.78 16.58
N CYS A 34 15.75 -10.49 16.36
CA CYS A 34 16.93 -11.05 17.01
C CYS A 34 17.35 -12.48 16.59
N THR A 35 18.28 -12.54 15.64
CA THR A 35 19.43 -13.45 15.78
C THR A 35 20.67 -12.88 15.09
N SER A 36 21.71 -12.65 15.89
CA SER A 36 23.10 -12.63 15.43
C SER A 36 23.93 -13.29 16.54
N PRO A 37 24.54 -14.46 16.29
CA PRO A 37 25.32 -15.16 17.28
C PRO A 37 26.84 -14.91 17.13
N ALA A 38 27.54 -15.24 18.22
CA ALA A 38 28.99 -15.40 18.42
C ALA A 38 29.79 -14.11 18.65
N GLY A 39 30.63 -13.98 19.69
CA GLY A 39 31.02 -14.93 20.74
C GLY A 39 32.33 -14.48 21.38
N THR A 40 32.38 -14.58 22.72
CA THR A 40 33.57 -14.86 23.56
C THR A 40 34.60 -13.73 23.79
N ALA A 41 34.62 -13.15 25.01
CA ALA A 41 35.61 -13.49 26.05
C ALA A 41 35.37 -12.71 27.36
N ILE A 42 35.68 -13.40 28.45
CA ILE A 42 35.45 -13.13 29.88
C ILE A 42 36.33 -11.99 30.42
N HIS A 43 35.88 -11.23 31.44
CA HIS A 43 36.59 -11.06 32.73
C HIS A 43 35.79 -10.23 33.75
N THR A 44 35.46 -10.88 34.87
CA THR A 44 34.89 -10.30 36.08
C THR A 44 35.97 -9.53 36.86
N THR A 45 35.74 -8.26 37.18
CA THR A 45 36.34 -7.63 38.38
C THR A 45 35.58 -6.36 38.79
N GLY A 46 35.12 -6.34 40.05
CA GLY A 46 35.23 -5.23 40.99
C GLY A 46 34.70 -3.83 40.62
N SER A 47 33.61 -3.47 41.29
CA SER A 47 33.42 -2.21 42.06
C SER A 47 34.42 -1.07 41.82
N THR A 48 33.96 0.07 41.28
CA THR A 48 33.97 1.38 41.96
C THR A 48 33.26 2.44 41.11
N ALA A 49 32.47 3.28 41.78
CA ALA A 49 31.76 4.40 41.15
C ALA A 49 32.73 5.45 40.60
N VAL A 50 32.58 5.79 39.31
CA VAL A 50 33.13 7.01 38.72
C VAL A 50 32.03 7.64 37.87
N SER A 51 31.67 8.86 38.23
CA SER A 51 30.76 9.73 37.49
C SER A 51 31.35 9.98 36.10
N LEU A 52 30.83 9.29 35.07
CA LEU A 52 31.18 9.53 33.67
C LEU A 52 30.09 10.40 33.04
N ALA A 53 30.49 11.61 32.64
CA ALA A 53 29.72 12.43 31.72
C ALA A 53 29.31 11.58 30.51
N LEU A 54 28.02 11.45 30.24
CA LEU A 54 27.55 10.83 29.01
C LEU A 54 28.03 11.69 27.83
N PRO A 55 28.78 11.13 26.87
CA PRO A 55 28.89 11.78 25.57
C PRO A 55 27.50 11.75 24.94
N LEU A 56 26.96 12.94 24.70
CA LEU A 56 25.82 13.15 23.82
C LEU A 56 26.16 12.43 22.50
N PRO A 57 25.36 11.47 22.01
CA PRO A 57 25.59 10.92 20.68
C PRO A 57 25.47 12.07 19.69
N THR A 58 26.62 12.45 19.14
CA THR A 58 26.78 13.38 18.03
C THR A 58 25.73 13.03 16.98
N GLY A 59 24.92 14.03 16.62
CA GLY A 59 23.78 13.85 15.74
C GLY A 59 24.15 12.99 14.53
N THR A 60 23.44 11.87 14.39
CA THR A 60 23.35 11.19 13.10
C THR A 60 22.67 12.18 12.17
N THR A 61 23.47 12.98 11.47
CA THR A 61 23.01 13.70 10.28
C THR A 61 22.59 12.63 9.30
N VAL A 62 21.30 12.26 9.33
CA VAL A 62 20.67 11.54 8.24
C VAL A 62 20.90 12.43 7.03
N ALA A 63 21.78 12.00 6.13
CA ALA A 63 21.93 12.68 4.86
C ALA A 63 20.52 12.84 4.29
N PRO A 64 20.08 14.08 3.96
CA PRO A 64 18.79 14.24 3.33
C PRO A 64 18.77 13.30 2.14
N PRO A 65 17.71 12.49 1.96
CA PRO A 65 17.63 11.63 0.80
C PRO A 65 17.93 12.51 -0.40
N THR A 66 18.93 12.13 -1.20
CA THR A 66 19.23 12.78 -2.47
C THR A 66 18.06 12.49 -3.39
N THR A 67 16.97 13.20 -3.17
CA THR A 67 15.76 13.12 -3.97
C THR A 67 16.17 13.67 -5.32
N HIS A 68 16.21 12.79 -6.33
CA HIS A 68 16.45 13.24 -7.70
C HIS A 68 15.46 14.36 -8.02
N PRO A 69 15.82 15.44 -8.73
CA PRO A 69 14.89 16.53 -9.02
C PRO A 69 13.58 16.05 -9.66
N GLU A 70 13.66 14.98 -10.46
CA GLU A 70 12.51 14.31 -11.06
C GLU A 70 11.64 13.55 -10.05
N SER A 71 12.21 13.06 -8.95
CA SER A 71 11.48 12.38 -7.87
C SER A 71 10.51 13.30 -7.14
N LYS A 72 10.77 14.62 -7.12
CA LYS A 72 9.86 15.61 -6.54
C LYS A 72 8.50 15.64 -7.25
N LYS A 73 8.47 15.54 -8.59
CA LYS A 73 7.22 15.50 -9.37
C LYS A 73 6.33 14.34 -8.89
N TYR A 74 6.92 13.16 -8.68
CA TYR A 74 6.16 12.00 -8.24
C TYR A 74 5.67 12.14 -6.78
N LEU A 75 6.41 12.83 -5.91
CA LEU A 75 5.93 13.14 -4.56
C LEU A 75 4.71 14.06 -4.58
N ASP A 76 4.70 15.08 -5.44
CA ASP A 76 3.54 15.97 -5.60
C ASP A 76 2.31 15.20 -6.12
N MET A 77 2.50 14.29 -7.08
CA MET A 77 1.44 13.42 -7.59
C MET A 77 0.92 12.43 -6.52
N LEU A 78 1.80 11.88 -5.69
CA LEU A 78 1.41 11.03 -4.56
C LEU A 78 0.56 11.83 -3.57
N LYS A 79 1.00 13.03 -3.21
CA LYS A 79 0.25 13.92 -2.31
C LYS A 79 -1.17 14.15 -2.84
N GLN A 80 -1.31 14.54 -4.11
CA GLN A 80 -2.63 14.74 -4.72
C GLN A 80 -3.50 13.48 -4.66
N THR A 81 -2.92 12.31 -4.94
CA THR A 81 -3.64 11.03 -4.90
C THR A 81 -4.12 10.68 -3.49
N TYR A 82 -3.26 10.87 -2.48
CA TYR A 82 -3.62 10.60 -1.09
C TYR A 82 -4.65 11.59 -0.56
N ASP A 83 -4.52 12.87 -0.89
CA ASP A 83 -5.50 13.89 -0.50
C ASP A 83 -6.89 13.54 -1.08
N ALA A 84 -6.97 13.16 -2.37
CA ALA A 84 -8.21 12.69 -3.00
C ALA A 84 -8.75 11.39 -2.38
N THR A 85 -7.87 10.41 -2.10
CA THR A 85 -8.27 9.13 -1.47
C THR A 85 -8.84 9.36 -0.07
N ASN A 86 -8.20 10.21 0.72
CA ASN A 86 -8.63 10.52 2.08
C ASN A 86 -9.97 11.24 2.08
N GLU A 87 -10.16 12.17 1.16
CA GLU A 87 -11.41 12.92 1.06
C GLU A 87 -12.57 12.01 0.64
N LEU A 88 -12.38 11.20 -0.40
CA LEU A 88 -13.38 10.20 -0.79
C LEU A 88 -13.69 9.25 0.38
N SER A 89 -12.68 8.80 1.13
CA SER A 89 -12.89 7.93 2.30
C SER A 89 -13.77 8.60 3.35
N ARG A 90 -13.56 9.89 3.64
CA ARG A 90 -14.41 10.65 4.59
C ARG A 90 -15.85 10.76 4.10
N THR A 91 -16.06 11.00 2.81
CA THR A 91 -17.40 11.06 2.21
C THR A 91 -18.11 9.71 2.28
N LEU A 92 -17.38 8.60 2.08
CA LEU A 92 -17.94 7.25 2.27
C LEU A 92 -18.28 6.96 3.73
N GLU A 93 -17.43 7.38 4.67
CA GLU A 93 -17.68 7.23 6.10
C GLU A 93 -18.89 8.05 6.56
N SER A 94 -19.02 9.31 6.09
CA SER A 94 -20.10 10.21 6.51
C SER A 94 -21.49 9.72 6.10
N ARG A 95 -21.60 9.02 4.97
CA ARG A 95 -22.85 8.38 4.50
C ARG A 95 -23.05 6.95 5.01
N GLY A 96 -22.12 6.42 5.81
CA GLY A 96 -22.19 5.07 6.37
C GLY A 96 -22.00 3.95 5.35
N ALA A 97 -21.20 4.18 4.30
CA ALA A 97 -20.92 3.19 3.28
C ALA A 97 -20.16 1.98 3.84
N SER A 98 -20.52 0.79 3.33
CA SER A 98 -19.80 -0.45 3.63
C SER A 98 -18.51 -0.53 2.81
N VAL A 99 -17.55 -1.36 3.25
CA VAL A 99 -16.35 -1.72 2.46
C VAL A 99 -16.70 -2.42 1.14
N THR A 100 -17.92 -2.96 1.03
CA THR A 100 -18.46 -3.58 -0.20
C THR A 100 -19.27 -2.61 -1.07
N ASP A 101 -19.34 -1.34 -0.70
CA ASP A 101 -19.99 -0.31 -1.49
C ASP A 101 -19.24 -0.14 -2.82
N PRO A 102 -19.95 -0.07 -3.97
CA PRO A 102 -19.32 0.18 -5.26
C PRO A 102 -18.38 1.38 -5.29
N ASP A 103 -18.66 2.42 -4.51
CA ASP A 103 -17.84 3.63 -4.51
C ASP A 103 -16.49 3.42 -3.79
N ALA A 104 -16.35 2.33 -3.03
CA ALA A 104 -15.05 1.90 -2.52
C ALA A 104 -14.10 1.46 -3.67
N ALA A 105 -14.62 1.16 -4.88
CA ALA A 105 -13.80 0.86 -6.05
C ALA A 105 -12.86 2.01 -6.41
N ALA A 106 -13.35 3.26 -6.34
CA ALA A 106 -12.54 4.44 -6.62
C ALA A 106 -11.39 4.59 -5.60
N ILE A 107 -11.58 4.21 -4.33
CA ILE A 107 -10.49 4.18 -3.34
C ILE A 107 -9.42 3.16 -3.73
N TYR A 108 -9.80 1.94 -4.13
CA TYR A 108 -8.83 0.94 -4.57
C TYR A 108 -8.09 1.39 -5.83
N ALA A 109 -8.80 2.00 -6.79
CA ALA A 109 -8.21 2.53 -8.01
C ALA A 109 -7.23 3.70 -7.74
N LEU A 110 -7.58 4.63 -6.85
CA LEU A 110 -6.67 5.71 -6.42
C LEU A 110 -5.44 5.16 -5.67
N ARG A 111 -5.61 4.14 -4.83
CA ARG A 111 -4.45 3.44 -4.22
C ARG A 111 -3.60 2.75 -5.28
N ALA A 112 -4.21 2.20 -6.33
CA ALA A 112 -3.51 1.60 -7.46
C ALA A 112 -2.67 2.67 -8.17
N ARG A 113 -3.25 3.85 -8.44
CA ARG A 113 -2.53 5.01 -8.97
C ARG A 113 -1.32 5.39 -8.12
N ALA A 114 -1.46 5.40 -6.79
CA ALA A 114 -0.35 5.67 -5.89
C ALA A 114 0.78 4.62 -6.00
N GLN A 115 0.45 3.35 -6.23
CA GLN A 115 1.45 2.31 -6.49
C GLN A 115 2.15 2.51 -7.84
N ALA A 116 1.42 2.88 -8.90
CA ALA A 116 2.04 3.20 -10.19
C ALA A 116 3.04 4.38 -10.07
N ILE A 117 2.65 5.44 -9.36
CA ILE A 117 3.53 6.59 -9.09
C ILE A 117 4.75 6.18 -8.26
N THR A 118 4.54 5.34 -7.24
CA THR A 118 5.65 4.82 -6.40
C THR A 118 6.62 4.00 -7.24
N ALA A 119 6.13 3.16 -8.15
CA ALA A 119 6.98 2.41 -9.06
C ALA A 119 7.82 3.33 -9.96
N ARG A 120 7.20 4.35 -10.57
CA ARG A 120 7.92 5.34 -11.39
C ARG A 120 8.98 6.10 -10.60
N ARG A 121 8.64 6.55 -9.40
CA ARG A 121 9.59 7.21 -8.51
C ARG A 121 10.75 6.28 -8.16
N ALA A 122 10.46 5.03 -7.80
CA ALA A 122 11.48 4.04 -7.45
C ALA A 122 12.42 3.76 -8.62
N MET A 123 11.93 3.73 -9.86
CA MET A 123 12.77 3.63 -11.06
C MET A 123 13.71 4.83 -11.24
N VAL A 124 13.24 6.06 -10.96
CA VAL A 124 14.07 7.27 -10.99
C VAL A 124 15.11 7.27 -9.87
N ASP A 125 14.72 6.81 -8.69
CA ASP A 125 15.61 6.68 -7.53
C ASP A 125 16.55 5.45 -7.64
N GLY A 126 16.44 4.63 -8.70
CA GLY A 126 17.26 3.43 -8.94
C GLY A 126 16.91 2.21 -8.07
N ASN A 127 15.79 2.26 -7.34
CA ASN A 127 15.29 1.16 -6.49
C ASN A 127 14.32 0.25 -7.28
N TYR A 128 14.88 -0.65 -8.09
CA TYR A 128 14.08 -1.54 -8.94
C TYR A 128 13.30 -2.61 -8.18
N GLU A 129 13.75 -3.02 -6.99
CA GLU A 129 13.01 -3.96 -6.13
C GLU A 129 11.67 -3.34 -5.72
N LEU A 130 11.69 -2.12 -5.18
CA LEU A 130 10.48 -1.38 -4.85
C LEU A 130 9.61 -1.12 -6.10
N ALA A 131 10.22 -0.83 -7.25
CA ALA A 131 9.47 -0.63 -8.48
C ALA A 131 8.69 -1.89 -8.91
N ASN A 132 9.32 -3.05 -8.81
CA ASN A 132 8.70 -4.34 -9.13
C ASN A 132 7.56 -4.67 -8.16
N GLU A 133 7.78 -4.49 -6.85
CA GLU A 133 6.76 -4.73 -5.83
C GLU A 133 5.53 -3.82 -6.00
N SER A 134 5.77 -2.52 -6.18
CA SER A 134 4.69 -1.55 -6.42
C SER A 134 3.91 -1.86 -7.69
N THR A 135 4.57 -2.31 -8.76
CA THR A 135 3.90 -2.74 -10.00
C THR A 135 2.99 -3.96 -9.78
N GLN A 136 3.40 -4.91 -8.93
CA GLN A 136 2.55 -6.05 -8.57
C GLN A 136 1.35 -5.61 -7.72
N GLN A 137 1.56 -4.69 -6.78
CA GLN A 137 0.47 -4.17 -5.93
C GLN A 137 -0.54 -3.34 -6.73
N LEU A 138 -0.08 -2.55 -7.71
CA LEU A 138 -0.93 -1.86 -8.68
C LEU A 138 -1.95 -2.83 -9.30
N ARG A 139 -1.49 -3.94 -9.88
CA ARG A 139 -2.38 -4.91 -10.54
C ARG A 139 -3.39 -5.53 -9.58
N LYS A 140 -2.96 -5.90 -8.38
CA LYS A 140 -3.85 -6.45 -7.34
C LYS A 140 -4.98 -5.47 -6.99
N LEU A 141 -4.63 -4.19 -6.81
CA LEU A 141 -5.59 -3.14 -6.47
C LEU A 141 -6.56 -2.85 -7.61
N LEU A 142 -6.10 -2.83 -8.87
CA LEU A 142 -6.98 -2.67 -10.03
C LEU A 142 -7.95 -3.85 -10.17
N THR A 143 -7.47 -5.08 -10.04
CA THR A 143 -8.35 -6.27 -10.05
C THR A 143 -9.38 -6.20 -8.92
N GLN A 144 -8.96 -5.81 -7.72
CA GLN A 144 -9.90 -5.65 -6.60
C GLN A 144 -10.93 -4.56 -6.88
N ALA A 145 -10.51 -3.41 -7.41
CA ALA A 145 -11.40 -2.32 -7.79
C ALA A 145 -12.42 -2.78 -8.85
N GLN A 146 -11.99 -3.53 -9.86
CA GLN A 146 -12.86 -4.07 -10.91
C GLN A 146 -13.96 -4.97 -10.33
N THR A 147 -13.66 -5.78 -9.31
CA THR A 147 -14.66 -6.73 -8.75
C THR A 147 -15.85 -6.07 -8.07
N ILE A 148 -15.69 -4.83 -7.61
CA ILE A 148 -16.75 -4.11 -6.87
C ILE A 148 -17.23 -2.84 -7.61
N GLY A 149 -16.48 -2.37 -8.60
CA GLY A 149 -16.78 -1.15 -9.34
C GLY A 149 -18.09 -1.22 -10.12
N GLN A 150 -18.69 -0.04 -10.29
CA GLN A 150 -19.85 0.18 -11.15
C GLN A 150 -19.57 1.34 -12.12
N PRO A 151 -20.27 1.42 -13.25
CA PRO A 151 -20.15 2.56 -14.16
C PRO A 151 -20.51 3.88 -13.44
N PRO A 152 -19.79 4.99 -13.70
CA PRO A 152 -18.73 5.15 -14.72
C PRO A 152 -17.32 4.75 -14.24
N VAL A 153 -17.10 4.63 -12.92
CA VAL A 153 -15.79 4.32 -12.32
C VAL A 153 -15.20 3.01 -12.85
N LEU A 154 -16.06 2.01 -13.11
CA LEU A 154 -15.64 0.73 -13.67
C LEU A 154 -14.95 0.88 -15.04
N GLU A 155 -15.44 1.76 -15.91
CA GLU A 155 -14.86 1.95 -17.26
C GLU A 155 -13.44 2.53 -17.19
N ILE A 156 -13.21 3.43 -16.23
CA ILE A 156 -11.88 4.00 -15.95
C ILE A 156 -10.94 2.89 -15.44
N ILE A 157 -11.41 2.05 -14.51
CA ILE A 157 -10.64 0.93 -13.96
C ILE A 157 -10.28 -0.08 -15.05
N GLU A 158 -11.24 -0.44 -15.91
CA GLU A 158 -11.03 -1.41 -16.99
C GLU A 158 -10.03 -0.89 -18.02
N THR A 159 -10.09 0.40 -18.35
CA THR A 159 -9.09 1.05 -19.21
C THR A 159 -7.70 0.95 -18.60
N ALA A 160 -7.54 1.35 -17.34
CA ALA A 160 -6.26 1.26 -16.64
C ALA A 160 -5.75 -0.19 -16.50
N LEU A 161 -6.65 -1.15 -16.29
CA LEU A 161 -6.30 -2.57 -16.18
C LEU A 161 -5.83 -3.11 -17.53
N ALA A 162 -6.52 -2.79 -18.62
CA ALA A 162 -6.10 -3.13 -19.98
C ALA A 162 -4.70 -2.59 -20.28
N THR A 163 -4.45 -1.30 -20.00
CA THR A 163 -3.11 -0.69 -20.11
C THR A 163 -2.07 -1.42 -19.26
N SER A 164 -2.43 -1.86 -18.05
CA SER A 164 -1.51 -2.51 -17.11
C SER A 164 -1.19 -3.99 -17.37
N THR A 165 -1.89 -4.63 -18.31
CA THR A 165 -1.82 -6.10 -18.50
C THR A 165 -0.42 -6.55 -18.91
N ASP A 166 0.24 -5.76 -19.74
CA ASP A 166 1.55 -6.06 -20.33
C ASP A 166 2.68 -5.20 -19.74
N ILE A 167 2.55 -4.74 -18.49
CA ILE A 167 3.67 -4.05 -17.82
C ILE A 167 4.85 -5.02 -17.71
N ALA A 168 5.88 -4.77 -18.52
CA ALA A 168 7.16 -5.44 -18.41
C ALA A 168 7.80 -5.15 -17.05
N GLU A 169 8.62 -6.08 -16.54
CA GLU A 169 9.22 -5.93 -15.22
C GLU A 169 10.20 -4.71 -15.21
N PRO A 170 10.00 -3.72 -14.32
CA PRO A 170 10.83 -2.51 -14.28
C PRO A 170 12.34 -2.74 -14.20
N SER A 171 12.78 -3.81 -13.55
CA SER A 171 14.19 -4.19 -13.42
C SER A 171 14.85 -4.63 -14.73
N THR A 172 14.08 -5.20 -15.68
CA THR A 172 14.58 -5.78 -16.93
C THR A 172 14.23 -4.93 -18.16
N HIS A 173 13.09 -4.25 -18.12
CA HIS A 173 12.54 -3.47 -19.23
C HIS A 173 12.12 -2.06 -18.77
N SER A 174 13.07 -1.31 -18.18
CA SER A 174 12.79 -0.05 -17.49
C SER A 174 12.09 1.01 -18.35
N GLN A 175 12.45 1.16 -19.63
CA GLN A 175 11.84 2.18 -20.49
C GLN A 175 10.41 1.83 -20.90
N GLU A 176 10.15 0.56 -21.21
CA GLU A 176 8.81 0.07 -21.56
C GLU A 176 7.88 0.12 -20.35
N ALA A 177 8.35 -0.39 -19.20
CA ALA A 177 7.62 -0.32 -17.94
C ALA A 177 7.28 1.13 -17.56
N ALA A 178 8.23 2.06 -17.76
CA ALA A 178 8.02 3.48 -17.50
C ALA A 178 6.86 4.07 -18.31
N ALA A 179 6.82 3.78 -19.62
CA ALA A 179 5.78 4.29 -20.51
C ALA A 179 4.39 3.75 -20.14
N VAL A 180 4.29 2.46 -19.84
CA VAL A 180 3.01 1.84 -19.46
C VAL A 180 2.54 2.35 -18.09
N LEU A 181 3.44 2.46 -17.11
CA LEU A 181 3.11 3.03 -15.81
C LEU A 181 2.65 4.49 -15.91
N ASP A 182 3.30 5.31 -16.74
CA ASP A 182 2.88 6.70 -16.98
C ASP A 182 1.49 6.75 -17.64
N ALA A 183 1.18 5.81 -18.56
CA ALA A 183 -0.15 5.69 -19.16
C ALA A 183 -1.21 5.31 -18.11
N VAL A 184 -0.97 4.30 -17.27
CA VAL A 184 -1.89 3.91 -16.18
C VAL A 184 -2.15 5.08 -15.21
N ILE A 185 -1.13 5.87 -14.88
CA ILE A 185 -1.28 7.04 -14.01
C ILE A 185 -2.21 8.10 -14.62
N ASN A 186 -2.16 8.26 -15.94
CA ASN A 186 -3.01 9.17 -16.69
C ASN A 186 -4.43 8.63 -16.84
N ASP A 187 -4.59 7.33 -17.12
CA ASP A 187 -5.89 6.67 -17.23
C ASP A 187 -6.68 6.80 -15.92
N LEU A 188 -6.01 6.74 -14.77
CA LEU A 188 -6.61 6.88 -13.44
C LEU A 188 -6.75 8.33 -12.97
N ALA A 189 -6.24 9.32 -13.71
CA ALA A 189 -6.31 10.73 -13.32
C ALA A 189 -7.75 11.30 -13.18
N PRO A 190 -8.74 10.91 -14.01
CA PRO A 190 -10.12 11.41 -13.88
C PRO A 190 -10.76 11.12 -12.50
N LEU A 191 -10.30 10.09 -11.78
CA LEU A 191 -10.78 9.78 -10.44
C LEU A 191 -10.41 10.84 -9.39
N LEU A 192 -9.38 11.66 -9.67
CA LEU A 192 -9.05 12.79 -8.81
C LEU A 192 -10.13 13.88 -8.87
N ASP A 193 -10.64 14.14 -10.07
CA ASP A 193 -11.69 15.13 -10.29
C ASP A 193 -13.01 14.64 -9.70
N GLU A 194 -13.30 13.34 -9.82
CA GLU A 194 -14.49 12.73 -9.21
C GLU A 194 -14.44 12.80 -7.67
N ALA A 195 -13.28 12.52 -7.06
CA ALA A 195 -13.08 12.68 -5.63
C ALA A 195 -13.23 14.15 -5.17
N ALA A 196 -12.72 15.10 -5.96
CA ALA A 196 -12.87 16.53 -5.68
C ALA A 196 -14.33 17.00 -5.83
N ALA A 197 -15.04 16.50 -6.84
CA ALA A 197 -16.46 16.79 -7.06
C ALA A 197 -17.31 16.28 -5.89
N ALA A 198 -17.06 15.06 -5.42
CA ALA A 198 -17.74 14.47 -4.27
C ALA A 198 -17.55 15.29 -2.98
N ALA A 199 -16.39 15.95 -2.82
CA ALA A 199 -16.11 16.83 -1.67
C ALA A 199 -16.80 18.20 -1.75
N SER A 200 -17.07 18.70 -2.96
CA SER A 200 -17.72 20.00 -3.17
C SER A 200 -19.25 19.95 -3.10
N GLY A 201 -19.83 18.75 -3.20
CA GLY A 201 -21.28 18.52 -3.16
C GLY A 201 -21.85 18.17 -1.78
N SER A 202 -21.02 18.10 -0.74
CA SER A 202 -21.39 17.88 0.66
C SER A 202 -21.47 19.18 1.45
#